data_AF-A0A1G9BY94-F1
#
_entry.id   AF-A0A1G9BY94-F1
#
_cell.length_a   1.000
_cell.length_b   1.000
_cell.length_c   1.000
_cell.angle_alpha   90.00
_cell.angle_beta   90.00
_cell.angle_gamma   90.00
#
_symmetry.space_group_name_H-M   'P 1'
#
loop_
_entity.id
_entity.type
_entity.pdbx_description
1 polymer ?
#
loop_
_entity_poly.entity_id
_entity_poly.type
_entity_poly.pdbx_seq_one_letter_code
_entity_poly.pdbx_strand_id
1 'polypeptide(L)'
;MKKIIVLGCSLLALASCKNKSEEVKIDETKVETPVDTIVQKDTVAILETAVQETKETPVAEKPIGDKTIPAKMLTPKPAIIKVQNAKKMEVSYSSFGDKILADKALTQEEMLNKYNNLKAGDTIAVKFKSKITAVCKKKGCWMKMDLAHKKESFVRFKDYGFFVPVDADNSEAIISGRAYVEEISVAEQKHYAKDGGKSQEEIDKITTPKVTYAFEANGVLIQQ
;
A
#
# COMPACT_ATOMS: atom_id res chain seq x y z
N MET A 1 -19.67 61.72 32.90
CA MET A 1 -18.97 61.82 31.60
C MET A 1 -19.59 60.75 30.69
N LYS A 2 -20.68 61.02 29.95
CA LYS A 2 -20.69 61.32 28.49
C LYS A 2 -19.60 60.50 27.76
N LYS A 3 -19.92 59.54 26.88
CA LYS A 3 -20.70 59.72 25.65
C LYS A 3 -21.42 58.43 25.20
N ILE A 4 -22.69 58.61 24.84
CA ILE A 4 -23.52 57.77 23.98
C ILE A 4 -23.08 58.02 22.54
N ILE A 5 -22.86 56.97 21.74
CA ILE A 5 -22.79 57.09 20.27
C ILE A 5 -23.77 56.08 19.67
N VAL A 6 -24.58 56.65 18.78
CA VAL A 6 -25.83 56.18 18.20
C VAL A 6 -25.56 55.36 16.93
N LEU A 7 -26.29 54.26 16.84
CA LEU A 7 -26.99 53.71 15.67
C LEU A 7 -26.70 54.37 14.30
N GLY A 8 -26.14 53.61 13.38
CA GLY A 8 -26.00 53.99 11.97
C GLY A 8 -26.28 52.80 11.06
N CYS A 9 -27.57 52.55 10.82
CA CYS A 9 -28.08 51.61 9.82
C CYS A 9 -27.74 52.15 8.42
N SER A 10 -26.91 51.45 7.65
CA SER A 10 -26.68 51.75 6.24
C SER A 10 -27.20 50.58 5.40
N LEU A 11 -28.49 50.69 5.05
CA LEU A 11 -29.09 50.03 3.91
C LEU A 11 -28.55 50.71 2.65
N LEU A 12 -27.76 50.01 1.87
CA LEU A 12 -27.39 50.39 0.51
C LEU A 12 -28.04 49.44 -0.48
N ALA A 13 -28.74 50.06 -1.42
CA ALA A 13 -29.74 49.51 -2.29
C ALA A 13 -29.17 48.62 -3.40
N LEU A 14 -30.06 47.75 -3.86
CA LEU A 14 -29.98 46.86 -5.02
C LEU A 14 -29.62 47.63 -6.30
N ALA A 15 -28.52 47.26 -6.95
CA ALA A 15 -28.24 47.61 -8.34
C ALA A 15 -28.52 46.40 -9.23
N SER A 16 -29.55 46.56 -10.05
CA SER A 16 -30.06 45.63 -11.04
C SER A 16 -29.15 45.62 -12.27
N CYS A 17 -28.42 44.54 -12.51
CA CYS A 17 -27.80 44.25 -13.80
C CYS A 17 -28.61 43.15 -14.49
N LYS A 18 -29.53 43.63 -15.32
CA LYS A 18 -30.41 42.86 -16.19
C LYS A 18 -29.64 42.55 -17.47
N ASN A 19 -28.86 41.47 -17.47
CA ASN A 19 -28.26 40.98 -18.72
C ASN A 19 -29.16 39.93 -19.36
N LYS A 20 -29.39 40.24 -20.62
CA LYS A 20 -30.33 39.72 -21.59
C LYS A 20 -30.01 38.26 -21.90
N SER A 21 -31.05 37.44 -21.83
CA SER A 21 -31.11 36.07 -22.30
C SER A 21 -30.75 36.02 -23.79
N GLU A 22 -29.68 35.32 -24.14
CA GLU A 22 -29.49 34.77 -25.48
C GLU A 22 -29.90 33.30 -25.45
N GLU A 23 -30.95 33.03 -26.21
CA GLU A 23 -31.61 31.76 -26.40
C GLU A 23 -30.79 30.95 -27.42
N VAL A 24 -29.95 30.04 -26.94
CA VAL A 24 -29.32 29.03 -27.81
C VAL A 24 -30.32 27.91 -28.01
N LYS A 25 -30.97 27.92 -29.18
CA LYS A 25 -31.70 26.77 -29.72
C LYS A 25 -30.71 25.65 -30.00
N ILE A 26 -30.80 24.57 -29.24
CA ILE A 26 -30.15 23.31 -29.60
C ILE A 26 -31.25 22.38 -30.09
N ASP A 27 -31.16 22.12 -31.39
CA ASP A 27 -32.00 21.27 -32.21
C ASP A 27 -32.00 19.83 -31.68
N GLU A 28 -33.18 19.27 -31.48
CA GLU A 28 -33.42 17.87 -31.10
C GLU A 28 -33.06 16.95 -32.28
N THR A 29 -31.77 16.63 -32.44
CA THR A 29 -31.38 15.53 -33.33
C THR A 29 -31.50 14.20 -32.60
N LYS A 30 -32.68 13.59 -32.78
CA LYS A 30 -32.99 12.17 -32.66
C LYS A 30 -31.81 11.30 -33.12
N VAL A 31 -31.07 10.71 -32.18
CA VAL A 31 -30.18 9.58 -32.46
C VAL A 31 -30.91 8.32 -32.02
N GLU A 32 -31.41 7.62 -33.03
CA GLU A 32 -32.03 6.32 -32.94
C GLU A 32 -31.01 5.30 -32.43
N THR A 33 -31.40 4.57 -31.39
CA THR A 33 -30.76 3.33 -30.95
C THR A 33 -31.17 2.19 -31.89
N PRO A 34 -30.24 1.48 -32.54
CA PRO A 34 -30.56 0.18 -33.12
C PRO A 34 -30.50 -0.90 -32.04
N VAL A 35 -31.66 -1.50 -31.87
CA VAL A 35 -31.98 -2.74 -31.15
C VAL A 35 -31.36 -3.95 -31.88
N ASP A 36 -30.89 -4.90 -31.08
CA ASP A 36 -30.71 -6.35 -31.29
C ASP A 36 -30.30 -6.89 -32.67
N THR A 37 -29.18 -7.61 -32.69
CA THR A 37 -29.13 -8.89 -33.40
C THR A 37 -28.28 -9.90 -32.63
N ILE A 38 -28.98 -10.86 -32.04
CA ILE A 38 -28.51 -12.13 -31.54
C ILE A 38 -28.02 -12.97 -32.73
N VAL A 39 -26.81 -13.50 -32.66
CA VAL A 39 -26.46 -14.78 -33.30
C VAL A 39 -25.63 -15.59 -32.31
N GLN A 40 -26.31 -16.48 -31.59
CA GLN A 40 -25.71 -17.71 -31.10
C GLN A 40 -25.65 -18.70 -32.26
N LYS A 41 -24.51 -19.37 -32.42
CA LYS A 41 -24.48 -20.71 -32.99
C LYS A 41 -23.38 -21.51 -32.31
N ASP A 42 -23.83 -22.41 -31.45
CA ASP A 42 -23.08 -23.54 -30.93
C ASP A 42 -22.51 -24.37 -32.07
N THR A 43 -21.27 -24.86 -31.94
CA THR A 43 -20.93 -26.25 -32.28
C THR A 43 -19.69 -26.70 -31.50
N VAL A 44 -19.86 -27.89 -30.93
CA VAL A 44 -19.00 -28.70 -30.06
C VAL A 44 -17.93 -29.46 -30.87
N ALA A 45 -16.73 -29.64 -30.28
CA ALA A 45 -15.86 -30.83 -30.41
C ALA A 45 -14.67 -30.63 -29.45
N ILE A 46 -14.63 -31.25 -28.27
CA ILE A 46 -14.14 -32.61 -28.00
C ILE A 46 -12.79 -32.89 -28.66
N LEU A 47 -11.73 -32.93 -27.85
CA LEU A 47 -10.73 -34.01 -27.89
C LEU A 47 -9.93 -34.01 -26.58
N GLU A 48 -10.26 -35.02 -25.77
CA GLU A 48 -9.43 -35.60 -24.74
C GLU A 48 -8.12 -36.13 -25.34
N THR A 49 -7.09 -36.22 -24.49
CA THR A 49 -6.24 -37.42 -24.26
C THR A 49 -4.73 -37.13 -24.25
N ALA A 50 -4.06 -37.85 -23.33
CA ALA A 50 -2.62 -38.11 -23.16
C ALA A 50 -1.84 -37.00 -22.42
N VAL A 51 -1.38 -37.15 -21.17
CA VAL A 51 -0.68 -38.26 -20.48
C VAL A 51 0.49 -38.83 -21.28
N GLN A 52 1.70 -38.45 -20.88
CA GLN A 52 2.99 -39.18 -20.96
C GLN A 52 4.02 -38.19 -20.34
N GLU A 53 4.53 -38.35 -19.13
CA GLU A 53 5.32 -39.47 -18.60
C GLU A 53 6.47 -39.84 -19.55
N THR A 54 7.60 -39.15 -19.38
CA THR A 54 8.89 -39.60 -19.93
C THR A 54 9.86 -39.89 -18.80
N LYS A 55 10.29 -41.13 -18.83
CA LYS A 55 11.22 -41.86 -17.97
C LYS A 55 12.61 -41.22 -17.87
N GLU A 56 13.22 -41.50 -16.71
CA GLU A 56 14.65 -41.76 -16.47
C GLU A 56 15.26 -42.62 -17.61
N THR A 57 16.55 -42.67 -17.94
CA THR A 57 17.87 -42.63 -17.26
C THR A 57 18.89 -42.65 -18.47
N PRO A 58 20.22 -42.86 -18.37
CA PRO A 58 21.21 -42.72 -17.30
C PRO A 58 22.44 -41.89 -17.75
N VAL A 59 23.24 -41.38 -16.80
CA VAL A 59 24.66 -41.10 -17.06
C VAL A 59 25.51 -41.78 -16.00
N ALA A 60 26.56 -42.40 -16.53
CA ALA A 60 27.39 -43.43 -15.97
C ALA A 60 28.27 -42.99 -14.79
N GLU A 61 28.64 -44.01 -14.02
CA GLU A 61 29.51 -43.98 -12.87
C GLU A 61 30.91 -44.52 -13.25
N LYS A 62 31.92 -44.15 -12.44
CA LYS A 62 33.22 -44.82 -12.11
C LYS A 62 34.50 -44.35 -12.83
N PRO A 63 35.72 -44.51 -12.23
CA PRO A 63 36.07 -44.67 -10.79
C PRO A 63 37.43 -44.05 -10.31
N ILE A 64 37.65 -44.17 -8.98
CA ILE A 64 38.92 -44.35 -8.20
C ILE A 64 39.94 -43.19 -8.05
N GLY A 65 40.29 -42.91 -6.78
CA GLY A 65 41.50 -42.18 -6.41
C GLY A 65 41.68 -42.00 -4.90
N ASP A 66 41.69 -43.10 -4.14
CA ASP A 66 42.12 -43.17 -2.75
C ASP A 66 43.55 -42.63 -2.58
N LYS A 67 43.75 -41.71 -1.62
CA LYS A 67 44.99 -41.62 -0.84
C LYS A 67 44.78 -40.90 0.49
N THR A 68 45.25 -41.59 1.50
CA THR A 68 45.09 -41.44 2.94
C THR A 68 46.15 -40.49 3.55
N ILE A 69 45.75 -39.74 4.60
CA ILE A 69 46.47 -39.43 5.87
C ILE A 69 47.65 -38.40 5.81
N PRO A 70 47.95 -37.56 6.85
CA PRO A 70 47.50 -37.62 8.25
C PRO A 70 46.88 -36.36 8.87
N ALA A 71 46.13 -36.65 9.94
CA ALA A 71 45.74 -35.74 11.00
C ALA A 71 46.93 -34.98 11.61
N LYS A 72 46.83 -33.65 11.66
CA LYS A 72 47.51 -32.84 12.66
C LYS A 72 46.48 -32.15 13.53
N MET A 73 46.32 -32.77 14.69
CA MET A 73 45.65 -32.34 15.90
C MET A 73 46.05 -30.89 16.26
N LEU A 74 45.08 -29.98 16.24
CA LEU A 74 45.08 -28.72 17.00
C LEU A 74 43.61 -28.33 17.21
N THR A 75 43.06 -28.81 18.32
CA THR A 75 41.71 -28.49 18.80
C THR A 75 41.66 -27.07 19.35
N PRO A 76 40.79 -26.17 18.86
CA PRO A 76 40.30 -25.09 19.69
C PRO A 76 39.21 -25.66 20.63
N LYS A 77 39.50 -25.60 21.93
CA LYS A 77 38.58 -25.85 23.04
C LYS A 77 37.23 -25.15 22.76
N PRO A 78 36.09 -25.87 22.70
CA PRO A 78 34.80 -25.20 22.57
C PRO A 78 34.54 -24.43 23.87
N ALA A 79 34.60 -23.11 23.80
CA ALA A 79 34.09 -22.25 24.83
C ALA A 79 32.56 -22.42 24.83
N ILE A 80 32.03 -23.07 25.87
CA ILE A 80 30.61 -23.14 26.15
C ILE A 80 30.17 -21.71 26.53
N ILE A 81 29.75 -20.93 25.53
CA ILE A 81 29.04 -19.68 25.78
C ILE A 81 27.62 -20.08 26.16
N LYS A 82 27.33 -20.02 27.46
CA LYS A 82 25.94 -20.07 27.96
C LYS A 82 25.22 -18.85 27.36
N VAL A 83 24.46 -19.09 26.29
CA VAL A 83 23.53 -18.10 25.74
C VAL A 83 22.46 -17.91 26.81
N GLN A 84 22.61 -16.85 27.59
CA GLN A 84 21.61 -16.45 28.57
C GLN A 84 20.35 -16.09 27.80
N ASN A 85 19.29 -16.84 28.10
CA ASN A 85 17.97 -16.65 27.53
C ASN A 85 17.57 -15.18 27.70
N ALA A 86 17.55 -14.43 26.59
CA ALA A 86 17.13 -13.05 26.59
C ALA A 86 15.72 -12.98 27.20
N LYS A 87 15.60 -12.24 28.29
CA LYS A 87 14.37 -11.98 29.02
C LYS A 87 13.29 -11.54 28.03
N LYS A 88 12.37 -12.46 27.69
CA LYS A 88 11.19 -12.17 26.88
C LYS A 88 10.32 -11.21 27.70
N MET A 89 10.45 -9.91 27.43
CA MET A 89 9.46 -8.95 27.91
C MET A 89 8.12 -9.35 27.31
N GLU A 90 7.13 -9.58 28.17
CA GLU A 90 5.76 -9.78 27.76
C GLU A 90 5.22 -8.43 27.27
N VAL A 91 5.27 -8.24 25.96
CA VAL A 91 4.66 -7.08 25.32
C VAL A 91 3.20 -7.40 25.07
N SER A 92 2.30 -6.64 25.70
CA SER A 92 0.86 -6.73 25.46
C SER A 92 0.48 -5.98 24.18
N TYR A 93 -0.40 -6.59 23.38
CA TYR A 93 -0.90 -6.03 22.12
C TYR A 93 -2.43 -5.98 22.11
N SER A 94 -2.99 -4.90 21.58
CA SER A 94 -4.37 -4.89 21.07
C SER A 94 -4.40 -5.42 19.64
N SER A 95 -5.38 -6.26 19.32
CA SER A 95 -5.52 -6.90 18.01
C SER A 95 -6.74 -6.37 17.26
N PHE A 96 -6.56 -6.09 15.98
CA PHE A 96 -7.58 -5.57 15.06
C PHE A 96 -7.55 -6.36 13.74
N GLY A 97 -8.72 -6.59 13.15
CA GLY A 97 -8.86 -7.41 11.94
C GLY A 97 -8.61 -8.90 12.22
N ASP A 98 -7.95 -9.57 11.28
CA ASP A 98 -7.59 -10.98 11.41
C ASP A 98 -6.62 -11.20 12.59
N LYS A 99 -6.77 -12.34 13.26
CA LYS A 99 -5.86 -12.75 14.32
C LYS A 99 -4.50 -13.09 13.73
N ILE A 100 -3.47 -12.35 14.13
CA ILE A 100 -2.09 -12.57 13.70
C ILE A 100 -1.18 -12.78 14.91
N LEU A 101 -0.06 -13.46 14.67
CA LEU A 101 0.99 -13.66 15.65
C LEU A 101 2.07 -12.56 15.51
N ALA A 102 2.66 -12.16 16.63
CA ALA A 102 3.72 -11.16 16.68
C ALA A 102 5.11 -11.68 16.22
N ASP A 103 5.24 -12.98 15.96
CA ASP A 103 6.51 -13.62 15.58
C ASP A 103 6.92 -13.30 14.13
N LYS A 104 8.19 -13.47 13.77
CA LYS A 104 8.65 -13.44 12.35
C LYS A 104 8.21 -12.20 11.55
N ALA A 105 8.00 -11.07 12.19
CA ALA A 105 7.76 -9.80 11.52
C ALA A 105 9.09 -9.22 11.04
N LEU A 106 9.14 -8.77 9.79
CA LEU A 106 10.28 -8.04 9.25
C LEU A 106 10.48 -6.71 10.00
N THR A 107 11.71 -6.19 10.02
CA THR A 107 11.96 -4.80 10.42
C THR A 107 11.53 -3.82 9.32
N GLN A 108 11.47 -2.54 9.66
CA GLN A 108 11.17 -1.48 8.69
C GLN A 108 12.21 -1.41 7.56
N GLU A 109 13.49 -1.66 7.85
CA GLU A 109 14.57 -1.65 6.85
C GLU A 109 14.47 -2.86 5.90
N GLU A 110 14.19 -4.04 6.45
CA GLU A 110 13.92 -5.24 5.66
C GLU A 110 12.70 -5.04 4.76
N MET A 111 11.64 -4.42 5.27
CA MET A 111 10.45 -4.10 4.50
C MET A 111 10.73 -3.08 3.39
N LEU A 112 11.51 -2.03 3.66
CA LEU A 112 11.92 -1.07 2.62
C LEU A 112 12.72 -1.76 1.52
N ASN A 113 13.61 -2.68 1.86
CA ASN A 113 14.33 -3.47 0.87
C ASN A 113 13.39 -4.32 0.02
N LYS A 114 12.33 -4.90 0.61
CA LYS A 114 11.29 -5.58 -0.18
C LYS A 114 10.60 -4.63 -1.15
N TYR A 115 10.18 -3.46 -0.68
CA TYR A 115 9.55 -2.45 -1.54
C TYR A 115 10.43 -1.99 -2.71
N ASN A 116 11.72 -1.77 -2.48
CA ASN A 116 12.64 -1.33 -3.53
C ASN A 116 12.80 -2.37 -4.67
N ASN A 117 12.43 -3.63 -4.43
CA ASN A 117 12.46 -4.69 -5.43
C ASN A 117 11.10 -4.91 -6.13
N LEU A 118 10.05 -4.18 -5.75
CA LEU A 118 8.73 -4.25 -6.38
C LEU A 118 8.61 -3.23 -7.51
N LYS A 119 7.88 -3.61 -8.56
CA LYS A 119 7.40 -2.71 -9.61
C LYS A 119 5.90 -2.48 -9.46
N ALA A 120 5.38 -1.44 -10.11
CA ALA A 120 3.93 -1.22 -10.16
C ALA A 120 3.23 -2.45 -10.78
N GLY A 121 2.20 -2.95 -10.10
CA GLY A 121 1.49 -4.19 -10.44
C GLY A 121 1.97 -5.43 -9.68
N ASP A 122 3.17 -5.40 -9.08
CA ASP A 122 3.63 -6.48 -8.20
C ASP A 122 2.92 -6.41 -6.84
N THR A 123 2.78 -7.57 -6.21
CA THR A 123 2.24 -7.67 -4.84
C THR A 123 2.91 -8.81 -4.10
N ILE A 124 3.24 -8.59 -2.83
CA ILE A 124 3.80 -9.61 -1.95
C ILE A 124 3.02 -9.72 -0.65
N ALA A 125 2.84 -10.95 -0.17
CA ALA A 125 2.30 -11.21 1.16
C ALA A 125 3.43 -11.11 2.19
N VAL A 126 3.31 -10.21 3.16
CA VAL A 126 4.37 -9.90 4.12
C VAL A 126 3.80 -9.47 5.47
N LYS A 127 4.63 -9.59 6.49
CA LYS A 127 4.36 -9.10 7.85
C LYS A 127 5.57 -8.31 8.34
N PHE A 128 5.36 -7.10 8.84
CA PHE A 128 6.45 -6.27 9.37
C PHE A 128 6.03 -5.47 10.60
N LYS A 129 7.04 -5.08 11.39
CA LYS A 129 6.90 -4.28 12.60
C LYS A 129 7.52 -2.92 12.38
N SER A 130 6.78 -1.86 12.72
CA SER A 130 7.30 -0.49 12.69
C SER A 130 6.45 0.44 13.55
N LYS A 131 6.91 1.69 13.69
CA LYS A 131 6.21 2.76 14.39
C LYS A 131 5.11 3.36 13.50
N ILE A 132 3.94 3.59 14.06
CA ILE A 132 2.87 4.35 13.42
C ILE A 132 3.25 5.85 13.45
N THR A 133 3.33 6.49 12.29
CA THR A 133 3.66 7.92 12.19
C THR A 133 2.42 8.80 12.14
N ALA A 134 1.31 8.31 11.60
CA ALA A 134 0.05 9.02 11.56
C ALA A 134 -1.13 8.07 11.39
N VAL A 135 -2.27 8.41 11.99
CA VAL A 135 -3.55 7.72 11.81
C VAL A 135 -4.62 8.70 11.30
N CYS A 136 -5.58 8.19 10.51
CA CYS A 136 -6.78 8.94 10.15
C CYS A 136 -7.56 9.37 11.41
N LYS A 137 -7.54 10.65 11.76
CA LYS A 137 -8.21 11.19 12.97
C LYS A 137 -9.74 11.12 12.92
N LYS A 138 -10.33 10.91 11.75
CA LYS A 138 -11.79 10.86 11.60
C LYS A 138 -12.37 9.54 12.10
N LYS A 139 -11.76 8.41 11.68
CA LYS A 139 -12.30 7.07 11.92
C LYS A 139 -11.25 5.98 12.12
N GLY A 140 -9.95 6.30 11.99
CA GLY A 140 -8.90 5.28 12.05
C GLY A 140 -8.95 4.30 10.88
N CYS A 141 -9.36 4.75 9.69
CA CYS A 141 -9.53 3.91 8.50
C CYS A 141 -8.28 3.73 7.64
N TRP A 142 -7.21 4.43 7.97
CA TRP A 142 -5.88 4.25 7.41
C TRP A 142 -4.85 4.70 8.44
N MET A 143 -3.63 4.22 8.28
CA MET A 143 -2.47 4.69 9.04
C MET A 143 -1.22 4.74 8.16
N LYS A 144 -0.19 5.42 8.63
CA LYS A 144 1.15 5.46 8.04
C LYS A 144 2.14 4.82 8.99
N MET A 145 3.07 4.04 8.46
CA MET A 145 4.12 3.38 9.24
C MET A 145 5.49 3.73 8.69
N ASP A 146 6.48 3.91 9.57
CA ASP A 146 7.86 4.24 9.18
C ASP A 146 8.50 3.08 8.39
N LEU A 147 9.26 3.39 7.34
CA LEU A 147 10.04 2.46 6.53
C LEU A 147 11.54 2.76 6.58
N ALA A 148 11.99 3.56 7.54
CA ALA A 148 13.33 4.15 7.60
C ALA A 148 13.63 5.15 6.46
N HIS A 149 14.75 5.85 6.58
CA HIS A 149 15.19 6.88 5.61
C HIS A 149 14.13 7.94 5.27
N LYS A 150 13.28 8.29 6.25
CA LYS A 150 12.16 9.24 6.10
C LYS A 150 11.11 8.79 5.06
N LYS A 151 11.04 7.50 4.75
CA LYS A 151 10.01 6.90 3.91
C LYS A 151 8.91 6.33 4.80
N GLU A 152 7.70 6.27 4.28
CA GLU A 152 6.54 5.75 5.00
C GLU A 152 5.77 4.77 4.11
N SER A 153 5.19 3.75 4.74
CA SER A 153 4.17 2.88 4.14
C SER A 153 2.79 3.46 4.42
N PHE A 154 1.98 3.65 3.39
CA PHE A 154 0.57 3.99 3.53
C PHE A 154 -0.27 2.72 3.67
N VAL A 155 -0.90 2.54 4.83
CA VAL A 155 -1.61 1.31 5.20
C VAL A 155 -3.11 1.57 5.16
N ARG A 156 -3.83 0.79 4.35
CA ARG A 156 -5.29 0.67 4.36
C ARG A 156 -5.69 -0.69 4.89
N PHE A 157 -6.91 -0.80 5.42
CA PHE A 157 -7.43 -2.06 5.94
C PHE A 157 -8.27 -2.75 4.88
N LYS A 158 -8.04 -4.05 4.71
CA LYS A 158 -8.71 -4.88 3.70
C LYS A 158 -10.23 -4.73 3.82
N ASP A 159 -10.88 -4.54 2.67
CA ASP A 159 -12.32 -4.41 2.52
C ASP A 159 -12.97 -3.34 3.42
N TYR A 160 -12.18 -2.38 3.93
CA TYR A 160 -12.62 -1.43 4.96
C TYR A 160 -13.22 -2.13 6.20
N GLY A 161 -12.76 -3.36 6.48
CA GLY A 161 -13.42 -4.28 7.42
C GLY A 161 -13.17 -3.99 8.89
N PHE A 162 -12.16 -3.17 9.22
CA PHE A 162 -11.84 -2.80 10.59
C PHE A 162 -11.12 -1.45 10.66
N PHE A 163 -11.05 -0.91 11.88
CA PHE A 163 -10.43 0.38 12.19
C PHE A 163 -9.49 0.25 13.38
N VAL A 164 -8.47 1.11 13.42
CA VAL A 164 -7.55 1.24 14.55
C VAL A 164 -7.88 2.48 15.41
N PRO A 165 -7.40 2.57 16.66
CA PRO A 165 -7.61 3.74 17.50
C PRO A 165 -7.06 5.01 16.84
N VAL A 166 -7.83 6.09 16.90
CA VAL A 166 -7.49 7.36 16.24
C VAL A 166 -6.27 8.06 16.88
N ASP A 167 -5.90 7.64 18.07
CA ASP A 167 -4.80 8.12 18.92
C ASP A 167 -3.58 7.18 18.91
N ALA A 168 -3.56 6.16 18.05
CA ALA A 168 -2.44 5.21 17.94
C ALA A 168 -1.17 5.79 17.26
N ASP A 169 -1.04 7.12 17.13
CA ASP A 169 0.21 7.67 16.62
C ASP A 169 1.35 7.37 17.59
N ASN A 170 2.54 7.18 17.04
CA ASN A 170 3.77 6.88 17.75
C ASN A 170 3.83 5.52 18.45
N SER A 171 2.75 4.73 18.46
CA SER A 171 2.78 3.34 18.94
C SER A 171 3.57 2.45 17.98
N GLU A 172 4.20 1.40 18.52
CA GLU A 172 4.75 0.32 17.70
C GLU A 172 3.63 -0.64 17.31
N ALA A 173 3.62 -1.06 16.05
CA ALA A 173 2.62 -1.96 15.51
C ALA A 173 3.23 -3.04 14.61
N ILE A 174 2.56 -4.19 14.56
CA ILE A 174 2.85 -5.29 13.64
C ILE A 174 1.67 -5.44 12.72
N ILE A 175 1.91 -5.43 11.41
CA ILE A 175 0.87 -5.60 10.40
C ILE A 175 1.18 -6.77 9.48
N SER A 176 0.13 -7.51 9.12
CA SER A 176 0.19 -8.62 8.16
C SER A 176 -0.77 -8.35 7.02
N GLY A 177 -0.33 -8.55 5.78
CA GLY A 177 -1.14 -8.23 4.61
C GLY A 177 -0.36 -8.27 3.31
N ARG A 178 -0.82 -7.45 2.35
CA ARG A 178 -0.25 -7.35 1.01
C ARG A 178 0.44 -6.00 0.82
N ALA A 179 1.71 -6.03 0.46
CA ALA A 179 2.50 -4.85 0.12
C ALA A 179 2.65 -4.72 -1.39
N TYR A 180 2.54 -3.49 -1.89
CA TYR A 180 2.63 -3.16 -3.32
C TYR A 180 3.07 -1.70 -3.51
N VAL A 181 3.42 -1.33 -4.74
CA VAL A 181 3.86 0.03 -5.07
C VAL A 181 2.88 0.66 -6.05
N GLU A 182 2.41 1.86 -5.73
CA GLU A 182 1.63 2.71 -6.63
C GLU A 182 2.54 3.82 -7.17
N GLU A 183 2.52 4.06 -8.47
CA GLU A 183 3.27 5.14 -9.12
C GLU A 183 2.32 6.03 -9.93
N ILE A 184 2.42 7.33 -9.71
CA ILE A 184 1.69 8.35 -10.48
C ILE A 184 2.69 9.12 -11.33
N SER A 185 2.52 9.07 -12.65
CA SER A 185 3.39 9.76 -13.61
C SER A 185 3.38 11.28 -13.41
N VAL A 186 4.40 11.97 -13.92
CA VAL A 186 4.44 13.45 -13.88
C VAL A 186 3.24 14.06 -14.61
N ALA A 187 2.85 13.50 -15.76
CA ALA A 187 1.72 14.00 -16.54
C ALA A 187 0.40 13.91 -15.77
N GLU A 188 0.15 12.76 -15.13
CA GLU A 188 -1.06 12.52 -14.33
C GLU A 188 -1.08 13.41 -13.07
N GLN A 189 0.06 13.55 -12.39
CA GLN A 189 0.17 14.48 -11.25
C GLN A 189 -0.11 15.93 -11.65
N LYS A 190 0.39 16.38 -12.82
CA LYS A 190 0.11 17.73 -13.33
C LYS A 190 -1.36 17.90 -13.68
N HIS A 191 -2.00 16.88 -14.23
CA HIS A 191 -3.44 16.88 -14.49
C HIS A 191 -4.24 17.03 -13.18
N TYR A 192 -3.97 16.22 -12.18
CA TYR A 192 -4.62 16.33 -10.86
C TYR A 192 -4.36 17.68 -10.17
N ALA A 193 -3.16 18.25 -10.31
CA ALA A 193 -2.85 19.57 -9.78
C ALA A 193 -3.66 20.68 -10.48
N LYS A 194 -3.85 20.58 -11.80
CA LYS A 194 -4.68 21.51 -12.57
C LYS A 194 -6.15 21.41 -12.17
N ASP A 195 -6.68 20.20 -12.03
CA ASP A 195 -8.07 19.98 -11.62
C ASP A 195 -8.33 20.43 -10.17
N GLY A 196 -7.31 20.29 -9.31
CA GLY A 196 -7.30 20.82 -7.95
C GLY A 196 -7.10 22.33 -7.85
N GLY A 197 -6.97 23.05 -8.97
CA GLY A 197 -6.84 24.51 -9.01
C GLY A 197 -5.49 25.06 -8.53
N LYS A 198 -4.41 24.27 -8.58
CA LYS A 198 -3.06 24.75 -8.23
C LYS A 198 -2.53 25.77 -9.24
N SER A 199 -1.60 26.61 -8.81
CA SER A 199 -0.97 27.60 -9.70
C SER A 199 -0.02 26.94 -10.70
N GLN A 200 0.25 27.59 -11.83
CA GLN A 200 1.17 27.06 -12.84
C GLN A 200 2.57 26.83 -12.26
N GLU A 201 3.03 27.71 -11.36
CA GLU A 201 4.33 27.59 -10.69
C GLU A 201 4.41 26.35 -9.78
N GLU A 202 3.29 25.93 -9.17
CA GLU A 202 3.24 24.69 -8.39
C GLU A 202 3.21 23.45 -9.29
N ILE A 203 2.51 23.52 -10.42
CA ILE A 203 2.45 22.45 -11.42
C ILE A 203 3.82 22.22 -12.07
N ASP A 204 4.56 23.28 -12.36
CA ASP A 204 5.87 23.21 -13.00
C ASP A 204 6.95 22.60 -12.09
N LYS A 205 6.78 22.69 -10.77
CA LYS A 205 7.64 22.03 -9.78
C LYS A 205 7.48 20.50 -9.76
N ILE A 206 6.43 19.95 -10.39
CA ILE A 206 6.23 18.50 -10.49
C ILE A 206 7.11 17.97 -11.62
N THR A 207 8.29 17.46 -11.25
CA THR A 207 9.31 16.98 -12.19
C THR A 207 9.64 15.49 -12.05
N THR A 208 9.12 14.83 -11.04
CA THR A 208 9.39 13.41 -10.77
C THR A 208 8.10 12.63 -10.53
N PRO A 209 8.05 11.34 -10.92
CA PRO A 209 6.94 10.47 -10.55
C PRO A 209 6.78 10.37 -9.04
N LYS A 210 5.54 10.24 -8.58
CA LYS A 210 5.24 10.05 -7.16
C LYS A 210 5.03 8.57 -6.90
N VAL A 211 5.92 8.02 -6.10
CA VAL A 211 5.87 6.62 -5.65
C VAL A 211 5.25 6.56 -4.25
N THR A 212 4.27 5.66 -4.07
CA THR A 212 3.64 5.38 -2.78
C THR A 212 3.86 3.91 -2.42
N TYR A 213 4.44 3.66 -1.25
CA TYR A 213 4.55 2.31 -0.67
C TYR A 213 3.22 1.95 -0.02
N ALA A 214 2.39 1.19 -0.72
CA ALA A 214 1.04 0.88 -0.30
C ALA A 214 0.97 -0.49 0.38
N PHE A 215 0.12 -0.60 1.39
CA PHE A 215 -0.10 -1.83 2.12
C PHE A 215 -1.59 -2.02 2.40
N GLU A 216 -2.12 -3.19 2.06
CA GLU A 216 -3.45 -3.62 2.47
C GLU A 216 -3.32 -4.62 3.63
N ALA A 217 -3.70 -4.19 4.83
CA ALA A 217 -3.58 -4.99 6.04
C ALA A 217 -4.83 -5.84 6.28
N ASN A 218 -4.59 -7.13 6.54
CA ASN A 218 -5.61 -8.08 6.99
C ASN A 218 -5.76 -8.06 8.52
N GLY A 219 -4.63 -7.86 9.22
CA GLY A 219 -4.60 -7.81 10.68
C GLY A 219 -3.50 -6.89 11.20
N VAL A 220 -3.76 -6.30 12.36
CA VAL A 220 -2.90 -5.32 13.03
C VAL A 220 -2.81 -5.66 14.51
N LEU A 221 -1.58 -5.64 15.04
CA LEU A 221 -1.31 -5.63 16.48
C LEU A 221 -0.70 -4.29 16.84
N ILE A 222 -1.24 -3.60 17.84
CA ILE A 222 -0.70 -2.33 18.35
C ILE A 222 -0.24 -2.56 19.78
N GLN A 223 1.03 -2.24 20.05
CA GLN A 223 1.60 -2.33 21.38
C GLN A 223 0.86 -1.39 22.35
N GLN A 224 0.56 -1.89 23.55
CA GLN A 224 0.02 -1.11 24.67
C GLN A 224 1.12 -0.44 25.48
#